data_AF-A0A9E0LRP2-F1
#
_entry.id   AF-A0A9E0LRP2-F1
#
_cell.length_a   1.000
_cell.length_b   1.000
_cell.length_c   1.000
_cell.angle_alpha   90.00
_cell.angle_beta   90.00
_cell.angle_gamma   90.00
#
_symmetry.space_group_name_H-M   'P 1'
#
loop_
_entity.id
_entity.type
_entity.pdbx_description
1 polymer ?
#
loop_
_entity_poly.entity_id
_entity_poly.type
_entity_poly.pdbx_seq_one_letter_code
_entity_poly.pdbx_strand_id
1 'polypeptide(L)'
;MRSPRFAAVLAFCLFVLLAVAGGPLHAQACTVASGAATWTIPATSHYDVSPTSNFTGVGTGDYLFEDGWWFRVSGDAQEFFFPAPTTTTCAAAAGTITWSNVSARGFDASLAVAITSLGAGSGEVIQTMTITNLSDAAPLTIDLFHFADFDVNGTAGTDTATLGNPNTFIQVADTTAGTAEYRAFGPAATSYMVRAFGAADVAVLLGDADVDNLDNTGLPFASGDITSAFQWSLVIPALGSASVSVALTGNQPATPVELLQFSID
;
A
#
# COMPACT_ATOMS: atom_id res chain seq x y z
N MET A 1 -4.35 -62.51 58.33
CA MET A 1 -4.43 -61.98 56.95
C MET A 1 -5.52 -60.92 56.87
N ARG A 2 -5.22 -59.63 57.11
CA ARG A 2 -6.04 -58.49 56.65
C ARG A 2 -5.13 -57.28 56.39
N SER A 3 -5.38 -56.69 55.23
CA SER A 3 -4.65 -55.71 54.41
C SER A 3 -4.15 -54.41 55.10
N PRO A 4 -2.99 -53.84 54.69
CA PRO A 4 -2.63 -52.47 54.99
C PRO A 4 -3.32 -51.48 54.03
N ARG A 5 -3.83 -50.38 54.57
CA ARG A 5 -4.42 -49.27 53.80
C ARG A 5 -3.30 -48.38 53.26
N PHE A 6 -3.14 -48.35 51.92
CA PHE A 6 -2.33 -47.35 51.23
C PHE A 6 -3.09 -46.01 51.20
N ALA A 7 -2.50 -44.99 51.81
CA ALA A 7 -2.94 -43.60 51.66
C ALA A 7 -2.31 -43.02 50.38
N ALA A 8 -3.15 -42.71 49.39
CA ALA A 8 -2.73 -42.00 48.18
C ALA A 8 -2.67 -40.49 48.46
N VAL A 9 -1.48 -39.91 48.31
CA VAL A 9 -1.27 -38.46 48.35
C VAL A 9 -1.55 -37.91 46.96
N LEU A 10 -2.62 -37.14 46.81
CA LEU A 10 -2.99 -36.45 45.58
C LEU A 10 -2.22 -35.13 45.51
N ALA A 11 -1.15 -35.07 44.73
CA ALA A 11 -0.41 -33.83 44.47
C ALA A 11 -1.12 -33.03 43.37
N PHE A 12 -1.74 -31.91 43.76
CA PHE A 12 -2.39 -30.97 42.84
C PHE A 12 -1.32 -30.01 42.29
N CYS A 13 -0.78 -30.30 41.10
CA CYS A 13 0.08 -29.36 40.38
C CYS A 13 -0.78 -28.26 39.76
N LEU A 14 -0.85 -27.12 40.45
CA LEU A 14 -1.44 -25.89 39.92
C LEU A 14 -0.51 -25.30 38.85
N PHE A 15 -0.79 -25.58 37.59
CA PHE A 15 -0.19 -24.86 36.46
C PHE A 15 -0.80 -23.45 36.41
N VAL A 16 -0.03 -22.45 36.88
CA VAL A 16 -0.34 -21.05 36.65
C VAL A 16 -0.03 -20.74 35.19
N LEU A 17 -1.06 -20.65 34.36
CA LEU A 17 -0.95 -20.16 32.99
C LEU A 17 -0.67 -18.64 33.08
N LEU A 18 0.58 -18.22 32.88
CA LEU A 18 0.89 -16.81 32.69
C LEU A 18 0.25 -16.38 31.36
N ALA A 19 -0.87 -15.68 31.43
CA ALA A 19 -1.38 -14.90 30.31
C ALA A 19 -0.35 -13.79 30.03
N VAL A 20 0.49 -13.98 29.02
CA VAL A 20 1.27 -12.89 28.45
C VAL A 20 0.24 -11.97 27.79
N ALA A 21 -0.10 -10.87 28.46
CA ALA A 21 -0.84 -9.79 27.82
C ALA A 21 0.01 -9.30 26.65
N GLY A 22 -0.40 -9.62 25.42
CA GLY A 22 0.20 -9.07 24.22
C GLY A 22 0.06 -7.56 24.28
N GLY A 23 1.17 -6.87 24.54
CA GLY A 23 1.24 -5.42 24.38
C GLY A 23 0.91 -5.04 22.93
N PRO A 24 0.59 -3.76 22.67
CA PRO A 24 0.30 -3.29 21.32
C PRO A 24 1.46 -3.67 20.41
N LEU A 25 1.16 -4.43 19.34
CA LEU A 25 2.12 -4.76 18.30
C LEU A 25 2.68 -3.43 17.76
N HIS A 26 3.96 -3.20 18.04
CA HIS A 26 4.69 -2.04 17.56
C HIS A 26 4.59 -1.98 16.03
N ALA A 27 4.43 -0.77 15.50
CA ALA A 27 4.44 -0.53 14.07
C ALA A 27 5.70 -1.13 13.44
N GLN A 28 5.48 -1.92 12.38
CA GLN A 28 6.50 -2.80 11.82
C GLN A 28 7.05 -2.15 10.56
N ALA A 29 8.33 -1.76 10.58
CA ALA A 29 9.01 -1.30 9.39
C ALA A 29 9.07 -2.41 8.34
N CYS A 30 9.00 -2.02 7.07
CA CYS A 30 9.20 -2.91 5.94
C CYS A 30 10.27 -2.31 5.04
N THR A 31 11.38 -3.01 4.83
CA THR A 31 12.40 -2.62 3.85
C THR A 31 12.61 -3.76 2.87
N VAL A 32 12.52 -3.45 1.58
CA VAL A 32 12.91 -4.34 0.50
C VAL A 32 13.97 -3.66 -0.36
N ALA A 33 14.93 -4.43 -0.86
CA ALA A 33 16.02 -3.94 -1.69
C ALA A 33 16.37 -4.91 -2.82
N SER A 34 16.71 -4.34 -3.98
CA SER A 34 17.24 -5.06 -5.13
C SER A 34 18.34 -4.23 -5.79
N GLY A 35 19.57 -4.76 -5.83
CA GLY A 35 20.72 -3.98 -6.27
C GLY A 35 20.97 -2.80 -5.33
N ALA A 36 21.00 -1.59 -5.88
CA ALA A 36 21.10 -0.36 -5.08
C ALA A 36 19.73 0.20 -4.65
N ALA A 37 18.66 -0.15 -5.37
CA ALA A 37 17.33 0.36 -5.11
C ALA A 37 16.76 -0.22 -3.81
N THR A 38 16.19 0.64 -2.98
CA THR A 38 15.59 0.29 -1.69
C THR A 38 14.27 1.02 -1.51
N TRP A 39 13.21 0.29 -1.17
CA TRP A 39 11.94 0.88 -0.73
C TRP A 39 11.69 0.56 0.74
N THR A 40 11.30 1.56 1.51
CA THR A 40 11.12 1.45 2.97
C THR A 40 9.85 2.13 3.45
N ILE A 41 9.08 1.39 4.24
CA ILE A 41 8.08 1.91 5.17
C ILE A 41 8.74 2.08 6.55
N PRO A 42 8.83 3.30 7.10
CA PRO A 42 9.33 3.52 8.44
C PRO A 42 8.30 3.08 9.49
N ALA A 43 8.78 2.73 10.69
CA ALA A 43 7.98 2.16 11.76
C ALA A 43 7.00 3.13 12.46
N THR A 44 6.80 4.37 12.01
CA THR A 44 6.06 5.36 12.83
C THR A 44 4.94 6.13 12.16
N SER A 45 4.88 6.20 10.82
CA SER A 45 3.96 7.13 10.14
C SER A 45 3.18 6.56 8.95
N HIS A 46 3.55 5.40 8.41
CA HIS A 46 2.90 4.86 7.21
C HIS A 46 1.44 4.40 7.39
N TYR A 47 0.97 4.29 8.63
CA TYR A 47 -0.37 3.81 8.97
C TYR A 47 -1.19 4.91 9.66
N ASP A 48 -1.00 6.15 9.22
CA ASP A 48 -1.73 7.34 9.64
C ASP A 48 -1.90 8.35 8.48
N VAL A 49 -2.18 9.61 8.80
CA VAL A 49 -2.43 10.70 7.84
C VAL A 49 -1.17 11.25 7.16
N SER A 50 0.02 10.75 7.49
CA SER A 50 1.30 11.16 6.92
C SER A 50 2.10 9.94 6.50
N PRO A 51 1.69 9.23 5.42
CA PRO A 51 2.14 7.88 5.14
C PRO A 51 3.53 7.85 4.52
N THR A 52 4.54 8.22 5.32
CA THR A 52 5.92 8.34 4.88
C THR A 52 6.41 7.03 4.29
N SER A 53 7.13 7.14 3.19
CA SER A 53 7.87 6.07 2.53
C SER A 53 9.23 6.59 2.12
N ASN A 54 10.12 5.72 1.69
CA ASN A 54 11.37 6.15 1.04
C ASN A 54 11.64 5.20 -0.12
N PHE A 55 11.90 5.72 -1.31
CA PHE A 55 12.39 4.99 -2.47
C PHE A 55 13.76 5.55 -2.90
N THR A 56 14.82 4.95 -2.37
CA THR A 56 16.20 5.43 -2.50
C THR A 56 17.05 4.48 -3.34
N GLY A 57 18.25 4.93 -3.71
CA GLY A 57 19.14 4.18 -4.61
C GLY A 57 18.68 4.17 -6.07
N VAL A 58 17.62 4.92 -6.35
CA VAL A 58 17.14 5.32 -7.67
C VAL A 58 17.51 6.79 -7.87
N GLY A 59 18.13 7.12 -9.01
CA GLY A 59 18.62 8.47 -9.31
C GLY A 59 19.49 9.08 -8.21
N THR A 60 19.26 10.36 -7.92
CA THR A 60 19.81 11.01 -6.73
C THR A 60 18.69 11.32 -5.74
N GLY A 61 18.97 11.19 -4.44
CA GLY A 61 17.98 11.43 -3.39
C GLY A 61 16.97 10.28 -3.20
N ASP A 62 15.80 10.65 -2.69
CA ASP A 62 14.64 9.80 -2.47
C ASP A 62 13.58 10.16 -3.51
N TYR A 63 13.10 9.19 -4.29
CA TYR A 63 12.10 9.42 -5.35
C TYR A 63 10.66 9.42 -4.82
N LEU A 64 10.44 9.06 -3.55
CA LEU A 64 9.09 8.86 -3.02
C LEU A 64 9.04 9.30 -1.56
N PHE A 65 8.44 10.46 -1.32
CA PHE A 65 8.31 11.05 0.01
C PHE A 65 7.24 10.34 0.85
N GLU A 66 6.09 10.05 0.22
CA GLU A 66 4.97 9.35 0.85
C GLU A 66 4.29 8.39 -0.15
N ASP A 67 3.83 7.25 0.35
CA ASP A 67 2.94 6.34 -0.37
C ASP A 67 2.07 5.60 0.63
N GLY A 68 0.87 5.19 0.24
CA GLY A 68 -0.01 4.48 1.17
C GLY A 68 -1.30 3.99 0.57
N TRP A 69 -1.97 3.12 1.33
CA TRP A 69 -3.26 2.54 0.97
C TRP A 69 -4.38 3.04 1.89
N TRP A 70 -5.51 3.37 1.27
CA TRP A 70 -6.76 3.66 1.94
C TRP A 70 -7.86 2.74 1.42
N PHE A 71 -8.92 2.64 2.20
CA PHE A 71 -10.11 1.92 1.81
C PHE A 71 -11.38 2.63 2.31
N ARG A 72 -12.50 2.34 1.64
CA ARG A 72 -13.84 2.70 2.09
C ARG A 72 -14.77 1.52 1.80
N VAL A 73 -15.48 1.01 2.80
CA VAL A 73 -16.50 -0.03 2.55
C VAL A 73 -17.88 0.61 2.40
N SER A 74 -18.78 -0.06 1.69
CA SER A 74 -20.15 0.45 1.49
C SER A 74 -20.83 0.81 2.81
N GLY A 75 -21.30 2.04 2.92
CA GLY A 75 -21.95 2.61 4.12
C GLY A 75 -21.01 3.43 5.01
N ASP A 76 -19.71 3.44 4.75
CA ASP A 76 -18.78 4.37 5.41
C ASP A 76 -19.05 5.82 4.99
N ALA A 77 -18.73 6.75 5.89
CA ALA A 77 -18.86 8.18 5.69
C ALA A 77 -17.55 8.89 5.28
N GLN A 78 -16.45 8.13 5.18
CA GLN A 78 -15.13 8.61 4.79
C GLN A 78 -14.22 7.44 4.39
N GLU A 79 -13.05 7.74 3.87
CA GLU A 79 -11.95 6.81 3.70
C GLU A 79 -11.18 6.55 5.01
N PHE A 80 -10.50 5.41 5.06
CA PHE A 80 -9.65 5.01 6.19
C PHE A 80 -8.32 4.50 5.66
N PHE A 81 -7.21 4.95 6.24
CA PHE A 81 -5.91 4.30 6.06
C PHE A 81 -5.93 2.90 6.70
N PHE A 82 -5.11 2.00 6.18
CA PHE A 82 -4.92 0.70 6.83
C PHE A 82 -4.26 0.88 8.21
N PRO A 83 -4.77 0.22 9.28
CA PRO A 83 -4.21 0.37 10.62
C PRO A 83 -2.83 -0.29 10.73
N ALA A 84 -2.23 -0.29 11.92
CA ALA A 84 -1.01 -1.07 12.15
C ALA A 84 -1.22 -2.55 11.76
N PRO A 85 -0.28 -3.16 11.01
CA PRO A 85 -0.47 -4.51 10.48
C PRO A 85 -0.39 -5.58 11.56
N THR A 86 -1.05 -6.70 11.29
CA THR A 86 -0.96 -7.91 12.11
C THR A 86 0.42 -8.55 11.98
N THR A 87 0.94 -8.66 10.75
CA THR A 87 2.29 -9.14 10.49
C THR A 87 2.95 -8.37 9.34
N THR A 88 4.26 -8.17 9.43
CA THR A 88 5.12 -7.63 8.39
C THR A 88 6.33 -8.53 8.26
N THR A 89 6.57 -9.01 7.05
CA THR A 89 7.73 -9.83 6.70
C THR A 89 8.37 -9.24 5.46
N CYS A 90 9.47 -8.51 5.61
CA CYS A 90 10.18 -7.89 4.49
C CYS A 90 11.66 -8.26 4.55
N ALA A 91 12.17 -8.81 3.46
CA ALA A 91 13.55 -9.24 3.36
C ALA A 91 14.01 -9.32 1.90
N ALA A 92 15.24 -8.90 1.65
CA ALA A 92 15.80 -8.86 0.30
C ALA A 92 14.83 -8.15 -0.67
N ALA A 93 14.52 -8.72 -1.83
CA ALA A 93 13.75 -8.08 -2.88
C ALA A 93 12.22 -8.18 -2.73
N ALA A 94 11.70 -8.71 -1.62
CA ALA A 94 10.25 -8.89 -1.46
C ALA A 94 9.78 -8.79 -0.01
N GLY A 95 8.50 -8.51 0.15
CA GLY A 95 7.85 -8.46 1.45
C GLY A 95 6.35 -8.73 1.40
N THR A 96 5.79 -8.98 2.57
CA THR A 96 4.34 -9.12 2.76
C THR A 96 3.94 -8.46 4.07
N ILE A 97 2.91 -7.64 4.00
CA ILE A 97 2.26 -6.99 5.14
C ILE A 97 0.82 -7.50 5.18
N THR A 98 0.33 -7.93 6.35
CA THR A 98 -1.01 -8.50 6.47
C THR A 98 -1.80 -7.86 7.59
N TRP A 99 -3.12 -7.82 7.39
CA TRP A 99 -4.09 -7.36 8.37
C TRP A 99 -5.20 -8.40 8.48
N SER A 100 -5.40 -8.91 9.69
CA SER A 100 -6.53 -9.79 9.98
C SER A 100 -7.72 -8.98 10.45
N ASN A 101 -8.89 -9.23 9.84
CA ASN A 101 -10.17 -8.60 10.14
C ASN A 101 -10.04 -7.08 10.32
N VAL A 102 -9.62 -6.40 9.25
CA VAL A 102 -9.28 -4.96 9.22
C VAL A 102 -10.33 -4.15 9.96
N SER A 103 -9.94 -3.53 11.08
CA SER A 103 -10.81 -2.70 11.92
C SER A 103 -12.15 -3.35 12.31
N ALA A 104 -12.16 -4.69 12.46
CA ALA A 104 -13.35 -5.50 12.72
C ALA A 104 -14.45 -5.39 11.64
N ARG A 105 -14.08 -5.12 10.39
CA ARG A 105 -15.01 -4.89 9.27
C ARG A 105 -15.31 -6.13 8.43
N GLY A 106 -14.84 -7.31 8.84
CA GLY A 106 -15.19 -8.57 8.18
C GLY A 106 -14.42 -8.86 6.89
N PHE A 107 -13.21 -8.31 6.75
CA PHE A 107 -12.29 -8.66 5.66
C PHE A 107 -10.84 -8.71 6.14
N ASP A 108 -10.05 -9.59 5.53
CA ASP A 108 -8.59 -9.61 5.66
C ASP A 108 -7.97 -8.81 4.51
N ALA A 109 -6.76 -8.29 4.73
CA ALA A 109 -5.96 -7.65 3.70
C ALA A 109 -4.51 -8.16 3.71
N SER A 110 -3.87 -8.16 2.55
CA SER A 110 -2.45 -8.48 2.38
C SER A 110 -1.85 -7.60 1.30
N LEU A 111 -0.75 -6.92 1.63
CA LEU A 111 0.07 -6.16 0.70
C LEU A 111 1.33 -6.95 0.40
N ALA A 112 1.44 -7.49 -0.80
CA ALA A 112 2.68 -8.05 -1.31
C ALA A 112 3.50 -6.96 -1.99
N VAL A 113 4.78 -6.87 -1.65
CA VAL A 113 5.72 -5.91 -2.22
C VAL A 113 6.86 -6.66 -2.89
N ALA A 114 7.22 -6.25 -4.10
CA ALA A 114 8.41 -6.72 -4.80
C ALA A 114 9.19 -5.52 -5.33
N ILE A 115 10.52 -5.56 -5.22
CA ILE A 115 11.39 -4.53 -5.79
C ILE A 115 12.35 -5.16 -6.79
N THR A 116 12.52 -4.51 -7.93
CA THR A 116 13.50 -4.87 -8.95
C THR A 116 14.37 -3.67 -9.31
N SER A 117 15.54 -3.92 -9.89
CA SER A 117 16.43 -2.88 -10.40
C SER A 117 17.12 -3.39 -11.64
N LEU A 118 17.06 -2.62 -12.74
CA LEU A 118 17.73 -2.94 -14.01
C LEU A 118 19.20 -2.47 -14.03
N GLY A 119 19.61 -1.64 -13.07
CA GLY A 119 20.96 -1.11 -12.99
C GLY A 119 21.10 -0.06 -11.89
N ALA A 120 22.32 0.43 -11.72
CA ALA A 120 22.58 1.50 -10.75
C ALA A 120 21.73 2.74 -11.07
N GLY A 121 21.05 3.28 -10.06
CA GLY A 121 20.21 4.47 -10.20
C GLY A 121 18.83 4.20 -10.80
N SER A 122 18.41 2.94 -10.97
CA SER A 122 17.04 2.59 -11.39
C SER A 122 16.39 1.56 -10.47
N GLY A 123 15.06 1.59 -10.42
CA GLY A 123 14.29 0.65 -9.62
C GLY A 123 12.81 0.66 -9.96
N GLU A 124 12.13 -0.40 -9.53
CA GLU A 124 10.68 -0.53 -9.57
C GLU A 124 10.21 -1.20 -8.29
N VAL A 125 9.17 -0.65 -7.68
CA VAL A 125 8.42 -1.26 -6.59
C VAL A 125 7.04 -1.63 -7.12
N ILE A 126 6.70 -2.91 -7.08
CA ILE A 126 5.34 -3.38 -7.32
C ILE A 126 4.70 -3.65 -5.98
N GLN A 127 3.55 -3.03 -5.76
CA GLN A 127 2.69 -3.25 -4.62
C GLN A 127 1.40 -3.92 -5.09
N THR A 128 1.01 -5.03 -4.46
CA THR A 128 -0.25 -5.72 -4.77
C THR A 128 -1.06 -5.88 -3.50
N MET A 129 -2.18 -5.16 -3.42
CA MET A 129 -3.13 -5.24 -2.33
C MET A 129 -4.18 -6.30 -2.65
N THR A 130 -4.29 -7.30 -1.80
CA THR A 130 -5.32 -8.34 -1.86
C THR A 130 -6.28 -8.19 -0.69
N ILE A 131 -7.58 -8.09 -0.98
CA ILE A 131 -8.66 -8.06 0.00
C ILE A 131 -9.40 -9.39 -0.04
N THR A 132 -9.66 -9.99 1.13
CA THR A 132 -10.42 -11.23 1.27
C THR A 132 -11.64 -11.01 2.14
N ASN A 133 -12.82 -11.20 1.58
CA ASN A 133 -14.08 -11.09 2.30
C ASN A 133 -14.27 -12.29 3.23
N LEU A 134 -14.49 -12.05 4.53
CA LEU A 134 -14.68 -13.11 5.52
C LEU A 134 -16.16 -13.52 5.69
N SER A 135 -17.09 -12.78 5.07
CA SER A 135 -18.51 -13.16 5.10
C SER A 135 -18.75 -14.43 4.29
N ASP A 136 -19.55 -15.34 4.82
CA ASP A 136 -20.00 -16.57 4.16
C ASP A 136 -21.30 -16.38 3.34
N ALA A 137 -21.93 -15.20 3.43
CA ALA A 137 -23.24 -14.96 2.85
C ALA A 137 -23.34 -13.67 2.01
N ALA A 138 -22.67 -12.58 2.43
CA ALA A 138 -22.79 -11.27 1.80
C ALA A 138 -21.55 -10.92 0.97
N PRO A 139 -21.71 -10.31 -0.22
CA PRO A 139 -20.58 -9.70 -0.91
C PRO A 139 -20.07 -8.48 -0.14
N LEU A 140 -18.79 -8.18 -0.29
CA LEU A 140 -18.14 -6.96 0.19
C LEU A 140 -18.02 -5.98 -0.97
N THR A 141 -18.60 -4.80 -0.82
CA THR A 141 -18.34 -3.66 -1.72
C THR A 141 -17.33 -2.73 -1.05
N ILE A 142 -16.20 -2.51 -1.71
CA ILE A 142 -15.07 -1.76 -1.18
C ILE A 142 -14.45 -0.90 -2.27
N ASP A 143 -14.18 0.36 -1.96
CA ASP A 143 -13.27 1.21 -2.72
C ASP A 143 -11.87 1.11 -2.10
N LEU A 144 -10.86 0.96 -2.96
CA LEU A 144 -9.45 1.00 -2.58
C LEU A 144 -8.78 2.20 -3.25
N PHE A 145 -7.85 2.80 -2.54
CA PHE A 145 -7.07 3.93 -3.02
C PHE A 145 -5.60 3.67 -2.75
N HIS A 146 -4.75 3.95 -3.73
CA HIS A 146 -3.32 4.08 -3.50
C HIS A 146 -2.95 5.53 -3.75
N PHE A 147 -2.14 6.11 -2.87
CA PHE A 147 -1.60 7.46 -2.97
C PHE A 147 -0.08 7.38 -3.10
N ALA A 148 0.51 8.31 -3.85
CA ALA A 148 1.94 8.49 -4.00
C ALA A 148 2.30 9.96 -4.15
N ASP A 149 3.33 10.38 -3.42
CA ASP A 149 3.99 11.68 -3.48
C ASP A 149 5.43 11.48 -3.99
N PHE A 150 5.67 11.93 -5.24
CA PHE A 150 6.94 11.72 -5.93
C PHE A 150 7.84 12.95 -5.81
N ASP A 151 9.05 12.72 -5.31
CA ASP A 151 10.15 13.68 -5.28
C ASP A 151 11.22 13.24 -6.31
N VAL A 152 10.95 13.29 -7.61
CA VAL A 152 11.90 12.74 -8.58
C VAL A 152 13.22 13.50 -8.47
N ASN A 153 14.32 12.74 -8.34
CA ASN A 153 15.65 13.30 -8.11
C ASN A 153 15.84 13.98 -6.73
N GLY A 154 14.99 13.65 -5.76
CA GLY A 154 15.08 14.08 -4.37
C GLY A 154 14.60 15.51 -4.11
N THR A 155 13.82 16.09 -5.02
CA THR A 155 13.33 17.46 -4.88
C THR A 155 11.91 17.63 -5.42
N ALA A 156 10.96 17.95 -4.55
CA ALA A 156 9.57 18.20 -4.93
C ALA A 156 9.37 19.40 -5.89
N GLY A 157 10.25 20.40 -5.84
CA GLY A 157 9.98 21.72 -6.44
C GLY A 157 9.94 21.77 -7.97
N THR A 158 10.41 20.71 -8.65
CA THR A 158 10.63 20.69 -10.10
C THR A 158 9.96 19.51 -10.80
N ASP A 159 9.11 18.78 -10.08
CA ASP A 159 8.37 17.64 -10.62
C ASP A 159 7.22 18.07 -11.52
N THR A 160 7.07 17.37 -12.64
CA THR A 160 6.01 17.55 -13.63
C THR A 160 5.31 16.22 -13.81
N ALA A 161 4.03 16.23 -14.20
CA ALA A 161 3.36 14.99 -14.55
C ALA A 161 2.45 15.12 -15.75
N THR A 162 2.34 14.01 -16.47
CA THR A 162 1.46 13.87 -17.63
C THR A 162 0.72 12.55 -17.59
N LEU A 163 -0.45 12.54 -18.21
CA LEU A 163 -1.23 11.31 -18.33
C LEU A 163 -0.69 10.51 -19.51
N GLY A 164 -0.14 9.33 -19.23
CA GLY A 164 0.30 8.40 -20.25
C GLY A 164 -0.87 7.56 -20.80
N ASN A 165 -1.70 7.02 -19.90
CA ASN A 165 -2.96 6.36 -20.24
C ASN A 165 -3.98 6.54 -19.10
N PRO A 166 -5.24 6.93 -19.39
CA PRO A 166 -6.28 7.07 -18.37
C PRO A 166 -6.36 5.85 -17.45
N ASN A 167 -6.37 6.10 -16.14
CA ASN A 167 -6.56 5.11 -15.09
C ASN A 167 -5.52 3.98 -14.99
N THR A 168 -4.42 4.04 -15.74
CA THR A 168 -3.36 3.02 -15.63
C THR A 168 -1.96 3.59 -15.60
N PHE A 169 -1.75 4.83 -16.05
CA PHE A 169 -0.38 5.35 -16.19
C PHE A 169 -0.30 6.88 -16.08
N ILE A 170 0.37 7.34 -15.02
CA ILE A 170 0.87 8.70 -14.85
C ILE A 170 2.39 8.68 -15.00
N GLN A 171 2.91 9.53 -15.88
CA GLN A 171 4.35 9.75 -16.02
C GLN A 171 4.75 10.97 -15.21
N VAL A 172 5.73 10.82 -14.32
CA VAL A 172 6.33 11.90 -13.54
C VAL A 172 7.76 12.13 -14.02
N ALA A 173 8.17 13.39 -14.12
CA ALA A 173 9.52 13.75 -14.52
C ALA A 173 9.97 15.01 -13.80
N ASP A 174 11.21 15.04 -13.37
CA ASP A 174 11.84 16.24 -12.85
C ASP A 174 12.47 17.03 -14.01
N THR A 175 12.29 18.35 -14.02
CA THR A 175 12.78 19.21 -15.11
C THR A 175 14.31 19.26 -15.22
N THR A 176 15.05 18.80 -14.21
CA THR A 176 16.51 18.78 -14.16
C THR A 176 17.08 17.40 -14.52
N ALA A 177 16.52 16.31 -13.98
CA ALA A 177 16.92 14.95 -14.31
C ALA A 177 15.95 13.89 -13.76
N GLY A 178 15.80 12.79 -14.49
CA GLY A 178 15.14 11.59 -13.99
C GLY A 178 13.65 11.53 -14.30
N THR A 179 13.11 10.32 -14.21
CA THR A 179 11.71 10.04 -14.53
C THR A 179 11.19 8.96 -13.59
N ALA A 180 9.88 8.98 -13.33
CA ALA A 180 9.16 7.94 -12.64
C ALA A 180 7.88 7.59 -13.41
N GLU A 181 7.42 6.36 -13.24
CA GLU A 181 6.09 5.95 -13.67
C GLU A 181 5.29 5.52 -12.45
N TYR A 182 4.06 6.02 -12.38
CA TYR A 182 3.06 5.54 -11.45
C TYR A 182 1.96 4.82 -12.23
N ARG A 183 1.92 3.50 -12.08
CA ARG A 183 1.00 2.65 -12.84
C ARG A 183 0.01 1.95 -11.94
N ALA A 184 -1.20 1.76 -12.43
CA ALA A 184 -2.26 0.96 -11.83
C ALA A 184 -2.63 -0.21 -12.76
N PHE A 185 -2.73 -1.42 -12.22
CA PHE A 185 -3.06 -2.61 -13.01
C PHE A 185 -3.67 -3.74 -12.17
N GLY A 186 -4.20 -4.74 -12.88
CA GLY A 186 -4.67 -5.99 -12.32
C GLY A 186 -5.84 -5.89 -11.33
N PRO A 187 -6.99 -5.25 -11.67
CA PRO A 187 -7.38 -4.57 -12.92
C PRO A 187 -6.94 -3.10 -13.00
N ALA A 188 -7.20 -2.45 -14.15
CA ALA A 188 -7.08 -0.99 -14.27
C ALA A 188 -7.89 -0.26 -13.19
N ALA A 189 -7.42 0.91 -12.77
CA ALA A 189 -8.16 1.77 -11.85
C ALA A 189 -9.47 2.26 -12.50
N THR A 190 -10.44 2.67 -11.68
CA THR A 190 -11.66 3.33 -12.15
C THR A 190 -11.47 4.83 -12.30
N SER A 191 -10.59 5.41 -11.49
CA SER A 191 -10.26 6.83 -11.53
C SER A 191 -8.82 7.11 -11.06
N TYR A 192 -8.32 8.31 -11.39
CA TYR A 192 -7.10 8.89 -10.82
C TYR A 192 -7.35 10.33 -10.33
N MET A 193 -6.43 10.86 -9.53
CA MET A 193 -6.39 12.28 -9.18
C MET A 193 -4.94 12.73 -9.02
N VAL A 194 -4.65 13.97 -9.44
CA VAL A 194 -3.37 14.64 -9.18
C VAL A 194 -3.63 16.01 -8.56
N ARG A 195 -2.87 16.37 -7.52
CA ARG A 195 -2.94 17.67 -6.84
C ARG A 195 -1.54 18.16 -6.49
N ALA A 196 -1.41 19.45 -6.26
CA ALA A 196 -0.19 19.98 -5.64
C ALA A 196 -0.20 19.62 -4.15
N PHE A 197 0.95 19.30 -3.58
CA PHE A 197 1.12 19.09 -2.14
C PHE A 197 0.68 20.32 -1.33
N GLY A 198 0.07 20.10 -0.16
CA GLY A 198 -0.41 21.16 0.73
C GLY A 198 -1.82 20.93 1.26
N ALA A 199 -2.52 22.00 1.63
CA ALA A 199 -3.78 21.90 2.39
C ALA A 199 -4.97 21.21 1.67
N ALA A 200 -4.83 20.87 0.39
CA ALA A 200 -5.84 20.17 -0.39
C ALA A 200 -5.17 19.12 -1.30
N ASP A 201 -4.04 18.58 -0.86
CA ASP A 201 -3.40 17.46 -1.53
C ASP A 201 -4.21 16.18 -1.38
N VAL A 202 -3.80 15.13 -2.11
CA VAL A 202 -4.58 13.91 -2.17
C VAL A 202 -4.61 13.15 -0.84
N ALA A 203 -3.54 13.18 -0.03
CA ALA A 203 -3.53 12.52 1.27
C ALA A 203 -4.43 13.23 2.28
N VAL A 204 -4.48 14.57 2.24
CA VAL A 204 -5.38 15.36 3.07
C VAL A 204 -6.84 15.04 2.78
N LEU A 205 -7.21 14.94 1.49
CA LEU A 205 -8.57 14.54 1.07
C LEU A 205 -8.92 13.15 1.62
N LEU A 206 -8.11 12.13 1.27
CA LEU A 206 -8.35 10.75 1.73
C LEU A 206 -8.27 10.57 3.26
N GLY A 207 -7.71 11.54 3.98
CA GLY A 207 -7.59 11.54 5.44
C GLY A 207 -8.65 12.35 6.18
N ASP A 208 -9.57 13.02 5.48
CA ASP A 208 -10.58 13.87 6.09
C ASP A 208 -11.82 13.08 6.58
N ALA A 209 -12.92 13.79 6.85
CA ALA A 209 -14.14 13.22 7.42
C ALA A 209 -15.29 13.14 6.40
N ASP A 210 -15.02 13.41 5.13
CA ASP A 210 -15.94 13.38 4.02
C ASP A 210 -15.65 12.17 3.10
N VAL A 211 -16.59 11.88 2.20
CA VAL A 211 -16.49 10.77 1.22
C VAL A 211 -15.86 11.31 -0.04
N ASP A 212 -14.65 10.85 -0.37
CA ASP A 212 -13.97 11.26 -1.59
C ASP A 212 -14.08 10.26 -2.75
N ASN A 213 -14.24 10.79 -3.96
CA ASN A 213 -14.09 10.00 -5.17
C ASN A 213 -13.12 10.71 -6.11
N LEU A 214 -12.16 9.95 -6.65
CA LEU A 214 -11.20 10.51 -7.58
C LEU A 214 -11.90 10.88 -8.89
N ASP A 215 -11.56 12.06 -9.40
CA ASP A 215 -12.34 12.78 -10.40
C ASP A 215 -11.72 12.80 -11.81
N ASN A 216 -10.60 12.09 -12.01
CA ASN A 216 -9.84 12.05 -13.27
C ASN A 216 -9.30 13.42 -13.70
N THR A 217 -8.82 14.22 -12.74
CA THR A 217 -8.29 15.56 -12.99
C THR A 217 -6.87 15.76 -12.45
N GLY A 218 -6.28 16.90 -12.78
CA GLY A 218 -4.97 17.35 -12.28
C GLY A 218 -3.81 17.16 -13.25
N LEU A 219 -4.05 16.55 -14.42
CA LEU A 219 -3.04 16.36 -15.45
C LEU A 219 -3.38 17.14 -16.75
N PRO A 220 -2.38 17.71 -17.45
CA PRO A 220 -0.96 17.73 -17.09
C PRO A 220 -0.69 18.66 -15.89
N PHE A 221 0.26 18.25 -15.06
CA PHE A 221 0.77 19.02 -13.92
C PHE A 221 2.05 19.73 -14.32
N ALA A 222 2.08 21.06 -14.20
CA ALA A 222 3.07 21.89 -14.88
C ALA A 222 4.47 21.83 -14.27
N SER A 223 4.60 22.07 -12.96
CA SER A 223 5.83 21.94 -12.18
C SER A 223 5.54 22.20 -10.70
N GLY A 224 6.13 21.42 -9.80
CA GLY A 224 6.04 21.58 -8.36
C GLY A 224 5.80 20.26 -7.64
N ASP A 225 5.53 20.37 -6.35
CA ASP A 225 5.37 19.24 -5.44
C ASP A 225 4.05 18.49 -5.73
N ILE A 226 4.14 17.23 -6.13
CA ILE A 226 3.05 16.48 -6.77
C ILE A 226 2.58 15.30 -5.93
N THR A 227 1.29 15.35 -5.58
CA THR A 227 0.58 14.20 -5.03
C THR A 227 -0.34 13.58 -6.06
N SER A 228 -0.47 12.26 -6.01
CA SER A 228 -1.27 11.50 -6.96
C SER A 228 -1.93 10.29 -6.32
N ALA A 229 -3.06 9.84 -6.86
CA ALA A 229 -3.69 8.59 -6.46
C ALA A 229 -4.43 7.89 -7.60
N PHE A 230 -4.63 6.58 -7.42
CA PHE A 230 -5.56 5.75 -8.17
C PHE A 230 -6.65 5.18 -7.25
N GLN A 231 -7.85 4.99 -7.80
CA GLN A 231 -9.00 4.39 -7.11
C GLN A 231 -9.49 3.16 -7.86
N TRP A 232 -9.91 2.14 -7.11
CA TRP A 232 -10.64 0.98 -7.62
C TRP A 232 -11.94 0.80 -6.84
N SER A 233 -13.01 0.40 -7.52
CA SER A 233 -14.27 0.00 -6.89
C SER A 233 -14.51 -1.49 -7.12
N LEU A 234 -14.50 -2.27 -6.05
CA LEU A 234 -14.54 -3.73 -6.09
C LEU A 234 -15.82 -4.27 -5.45
N VAL A 235 -16.34 -5.35 -6.03
CA VAL A 235 -17.37 -6.20 -5.41
C VAL A 235 -16.79 -7.59 -5.25
N ILE A 236 -16.51 -7.98 -4.01
CA ILE A 236 -15.86 -9.24 -3.66
C ILE A 236 -16.93 -10.21 -3.16
N PRO A 237 -17.14 -11.37 -3.81
CA PRO A 237 -18.11 -12.36 -3.35
C PRO A 237 -17.86 -12.82 -1.91
N ALA A 238 -18.87 -13.44 -1.29
CA ALA A 238 -18.70 -14.14 -0.01
C ALA A 238 -17.54 -15.14 -0.09
N LEU A 239 -16.66 -15.12 0.91
CA LEU A 239 -15.41 -15.91 0.98
C LEU A 239 -14.46 -15.72 -0.22
N GLY A 240 -14.70 -14.71 -1.04
CA GLY A 240 -13.88 -14.39 -2.22
C GLY A 240 -12.73 -13.45 -1.88
N SER A 241 -11.81 -13.32 -2.83
CA SER A 241 -10.73 -12.34 -2.79
C SER A 241 -10.63 -11.57 -4.10
N ALA A 242 -10.12 -10.35 -4.03
CA ALA A 242 -9.73 -9.56 -5.19
C ALA A 242 -8.39 -8.88 -4.92
N SER A 243 -7.61 -8.67 -5.97
CA SER A 243 -6.34 -7.95 -5.91
C SER A 243 -6.38 -6.74 -6.83
N VAL A 244 -5.59 -5.73 -6.48
CA VAL A 244 -5.23 -4.58 -7.32
C VAL A 244 -3.74 -4.32 -7.12
N SER A 245 -3.08 -3.75 -8.12
CA SER A 245 -1.65 -3.49 -8.07
C SER A 245 -1.29 -2.10 -8.53
N VAL A 246 -0.19 -1.58 -7.98
CA VAL A 246 0.52 -0.43 -8.52
C VAL A 246 1.99 -0.76 -8.77
N ALA A 247 2.59 -0.04 -9.71
CA ALA A 247 4.04 0.05 -9.86
C ALA A 247 4.48 1.50 -9.67
N LEU A 248 5.54 1.68 -8.88
CA LEU A 248 6.23 2.94 -8.64
C LEU A 248 7.66 2.76 -9.16
N THR A 249 8.09 3.55 -10.14
CA THR A 249 9.43 3.38 -10.73
C THR A 249 10.30 4.60 -10.58
N GLY A 250 11.61 4.40 -10.68
CA GLY A 250 12.61 5.44 -10.81
C GLY A 250 13.59 5.09 -11.93
N ASN A 251 13.74 5.96 -12.91
CA ASN A 251 14.64 5.87 -14.07
C ASN A 251 14.57 4.54 -14.84
N GLN A 252 13.42 3.89 -14.83
CA GLN A 252 13.11 2.74 -15.69
C GLN A 252 11.60 2.65 -15.95
N PRO A 253 11.16 2.05 -17.07
CA PRO A 253 9.75 1.76 -17.29
C PRO A 253 9.22 0.70 -16.32
N ALA A 254 7.94 0.77 -15.98
CA ALA A 254 7.29 -0.25 -15.16
C ALA A 254 7.03 -1.55 -15.92
N THR A 255 7.00 -2.66 -15.19
CA THR A 255 6.70 -4.01 -15.65
C THR A 255 5.43 -4.56 -14.96
N PRO A 256 4.50 -5.17 -15.71
CA PRO A 256 4.48 -5.30 -17.15
C PRO A 256 4.23 -3.94 -17.82
N VAL A 257 4.94 -3.68 -18.93
CA VAL A 257 4.48 -2.66 -19.88
C VAL A 257 3.25 -3.26 -20.52
N GLU A 258 2.04 -2.84 -20.11
CA GLU A 258 0.83 -3.28 -20.82
C GLU A 258 1.03 -2.94 -22.30
N LEU A 259 1.05 -3.98 -23.14
CA LEU A 259 1.06 -3.79 -24.58
C LEU A 259 -0.23 -3.05 -24.89
N LEU A 260 -0.12 -1.82 -25.40
CA LEU A 260 -1.23 -1.13 -26.05
C LEU A 260 -1.91 -2.16 -26.97
N GLN A 261 -3.09 -2.63 -26.58
CA GLN A 261 -3.88 -3.50 -27.43
C GLN A 261 -4.31 -2.65 -28.62
N PHE A 262 -3.55 -2.72 -29.71
CA PHE A 262 -4.00 -2.20 -30.98
C PHE A 262 -5.20 -3.06 -31.41
N SER A 263 -6.42 -2.52 -31.30
CA SER A 263 -7.51 -3.06 -32.11
C SER A 263 -7.18 -2.69 -33.55
N ILE A 264 -7.01 -3.70 -34.40
CA ILE A 264 -7.10 -3.48 -35.85
C ILE A 264 -8.60 -3.51 -36.13
N ASP A 265 -9.16 -2.34 -36.43
CA ASP A 265 -10.53 -2.21 -36.95
C ASP A 265 -10.66 -2.90 -38.32
#